data_AF-A0A849DKA9-F1
#
_entry.id   AF-A0A849DKA9-F1
#
_cell.length_a   1.000
_cell.length_b   1.000
_cell.length_c   1.000
_cell.angle_alpha   90.00
_cell.angle_beta   90.00
_cell.angle_gamma   90.00
#
_symmetry.space_group_name_H-M   'P 1'
#
loop_
_entity.id
_entity.type
_entity.pdbx_description
1 polymer ?
#
loop_
_entity_poly.entity_id
_entity_poly.type
_entity_poly.pdbx_seq_one_letter_code
_entity_poly.pdbx_strand_id
1 'polypeptide(L)'
;MYSTDRDAATAWRALPAQTRWWCREGPFRREPLRDVQLASIVAGYGETMTRRMRWLFWLSAAGLLALDRTQMVVSALSARAAHASELPVGLAILCCLVVALLQAVPHLRYRRLRNWGLLAVEKVQIAAVPAAADAPGAPGQAPATEIRVRRRFLAHVAAGCGAAALVVFGDAGHELVTAGSLPAVWLIGLVLSTVLVVLVLWEIRSRTSPAVIRLTSDGWALPGSGLCGTWAEVREIEVRAGRALGWPRFALAPHTDVRFVVLRVADPQRHINAVRPAHRRWDARADCRLYGSPVVIPASRRYTASVVDVVQTLRRFTPAPVSWL
;
A
#
# COMPACT_ATOMS: atom_id res chain seq x y z
N MET A 1 -1.17 4.71 22.77
CA MET A 1 -0.77 5.14 21.41
C MET A 1 -1.10 6.62 21.32
N TYR A 2 -0.12 7.50 21.04
CA TYR A 2 -0.33 8.96 21.06
C TYR A 2 -1.57 9.32 20.22
N SER A 3 -2.55 9.97 20.86
CA SER A 3 -3.87 10.23 20.28
C SER A 3 -3.87 11.40 19.30
N THR A 4 -2.83 12.24 19.29
CA THR A 4 -2.72 13.37 18.35
C THR A 4 -1.35 13.50 17.67
N ASP A 5 -1.36 14.01 16.43
CA ASP A 5 -0.15 14.25 15.63
C ASP A 5 0.83 15.26 16.28
N ARG A 6 0.32 16.14 17.15
CA ARG A 6 1.14 17.11 17.91
C ARG A 6 1.95 16.43 19.00
N ASP A 7 1.36 15.48 19.72
CA ASP A 7 2.04 14.81 20.85
C ASP A 7 3.24 14.00 20.37
N ALA A 8 3.13 13.32 19.23
CA ALA A 8 4.23 12.56 18.65
C ALA A 8 5.39 13.47 18.18
N ALA A 9 5.09 14.65 17.64
CA ALA A 9 6.13 15.60 17.21
C ALA A 9 6.83 16.25 18.40
N THR A 10 6.09 16.58 19.46
CA THR A 10 6.65 17.11 20.71
C THR A 10 7.50 16.07 21.42
N ALA A 11 6.98 14.83 21.56
CA ALA A 11 7.73 13.70 22.13
C ALA A 11 9.01 13.43 21.33
N TRP A 12 8.95 13.46 19.99
CA TRP A 12 10.15 13.33 19.17
C TRP A 12 11.18 14.43 19.43
N ARG A 13 10.75 15.70 19.58
CA ARG A 13 11.67 16.81 19.86
C ARG A 13 12.28 16.75 21.26
N ALA A 14 11.57 16.16 22.22
CA ALA A 14 12.05 15.94 23.58
C ALA A 14 13.15 14.87 23.65
N LEU A 15 13.30 14.01 22.63
CA LEU A 15 14.37 13.01 22.60
C LEU A 15 15.76 13.67 22.48
N PRO A 16 16.79 13.12 23.17
CA PRO A 16 18.17 13.55 23.00
C PRO A 16 18.60 13.55 21.53
N ALA A 17 19.46 14.50 21.15
CA ALA A 17 19.92 14.64 19.75
C ALA A 17 20.56 13.35 19.21
N GLN A 18 21.33 12.64 20.05
CA GLN A 18 21.94 11.37 19.73
C GLN A 18 20.90 10.27 19.44
N THR A 19 19.86 10.17 20.27
CA THR A 19 18.76 9.22 20.06
C THR A 19 18.00 9.51 18.77
N ARG A 20 17.75 10.79 18.46
CA ARG A 20 17.11 11.20 17.20
C ARG A 20 17.96 10.85 15.98
N TRP A 21 19.28 11.07 16.07
CA TRP A 21 20.21 10.70 15.01
C TRP A 21 20.22 9.19 14.78
N TRP A 22 20.39 8.40 15.85
CA TRP A 22 20.34 6.94 15.77
C TRP A 22 19.01 6.45 15.19
N CYS A 23 17.88 7.00 15.63
CA CYS A 23 16.57 6.63 15.08
C CYS A 23 16.42 6.96 13.59
N ARG A 24 17.10 8.00 13.07
CA ARG A 24 17.07 8.33 11.64
C ARG A 24 17.89 7.35 10.80
N GLU A 25 19.01 6.87 11.35
CA GLU A 25 19.91 5.91 10.69
C GLU A 25 19.46 4.45 10.86
N GLY A 26 18.75 4.13 11.94
CA GLY A 26 18.28 2.78 12.28
C GLY A 26 17.53 2.05 11.15
N PRO A 27 16.59 2.69 10.43
CA PRO A 27 15.90 2.09 9.28
C PRO A 27 16.86 1.62 8.16
N PHE A 28 18.03 2.24 8.04
CA PHE A 28 19.05 1.88 7.04
C PHE A 28 19.97 0.77 7.55
N ARG A 29 20.22 0.72 8.86
CA ARG A 29 21.03 -0.30 9.53
C ARG A 29 20.28 -1.61 9.80
N ARG A 30 18.95 -1.62 9.63
CA ARG A 30 18.06 -2.78 9.87
C ARG A 30 18.10 -3.31 11.32
N GLU A 31 18.58 -2.51 12.26
CA GLU A 31 18.56 -2.85 13.67
C GLU A 31 17.12 -2.78 14.20
N PRO A 32 16.63 -3.78 14.94
CA PRO A 32 15.29 -3.73 15.51
C PRO A 32 15.24 -2.76 16.69
N LEU A 33 14.25 -1.85 16.68
CA LEU A 33 13.86 -1.10 17.87
C LEU A 33 13.32 -2.07 18.93
N ARG A 34 13.95 -2.07 20.12
CA ARG A 34 13.53 -2.93 21.24
C ARG A 34 12.57 -2.22 22.19
N ASP A 35 12.69 -0.91 22.32
CA ASP A 35 11.83 -0.09 23.18
C ASP A 35 10.54 0.29 22.44
N VAL A 36 9.40 -0.17 22.97
CA VAL A 36 8.06 0.09 22.45
C VAL A 36 7.70 1.57 22.53
N GLN A 37 8.10 2.27 23.61
CA GLN A 37 7.79 3.68 23.77
C GLN A 37 8.52 4.49 22.70
N LEU A 38 9.83 4.27 22.56
CA LEU A 38 10.61 4.88 21.49
C LEU A 38 10.07 4.54 20.09
N ALA A 39 9.73 3.27 19.85
CA ALA A 39 9.16 2.82 18.58
C ALA A 39 7.83 3.53 18.25
N SER A 40 6.99 3.77 19.25
CA SER A 40 5.72 4.49 19.09
C SER A 40 5.93 5.99 18.76
N ILE A 41 6.93 6.63 19.37
CA ILE A 41 7.32 8.01 19.09
C ILE A 41 7.87 8.12 17.65
N VAL A 42 8.76 7.20 17.26
CA VAL A 42 9.35 7.11 15.91
C VAL A 42 8.24 6.93 14.85
N ALA A 43 7.32 6.00 15.10
CA ALA A 43 6.19 5.71 14.21
C ALA A 43 5.28 6.94 14.05
N GLY A 44 4.91 7.59 15.16
CA GLY A 44 4.06 8.78 15.16
C GLY A 44 4.71 9.95 14.43
N TYR A 45 5.98 10.24 14.70
CA TYR A 45 6.71 11.32 14.02
C TYR A 45 6.81 11.08 12.50
N GLY A 46 7.11 9.84 12.10
CA GLY A 46 7.17 9.46 10.68
C GLY A 46 5.82 9.64 9.98
N GLU A 47 4.69 9.31 10.61
CA GLU A 47 3.34 9.55 10.08
C GLU A 47 3.04 11.03 9.92
N THR A 48 3.30 11.84 10.96
CA THR A 48 3.08 13.30 10.91
C THR A 48 3.86 13.95 9.77
N MET A 49 5.13 13.58 9.60
CA MET A 49 5.97 14.13 8.52
C MET A 49 5.57 13.62 7.15
N THR A 50 5.21 12.34 7.01
CA THR A 50 4.71 11.77 5.76
C THR A 50 3.41 12.47 5.31
N ARG A 51 2.50 12.75 6.25
CA ARG A 51 1.27 13.49 5.96
C ARG A 51 1.55 14.91 5.50
N ARG A 52 2.46 15.62 6.16
CA ARG A 52 2.88 16.97 5.75
C ARG A 52 3.52 16.98 4.36
N MET A 53 4.43 16.05 4.09
CA MET A 53 5.09 15.94 2.79
C MET A 53 4.09 15.60 1.68
N ARG A 54 3.09 14.77 1.97
CA ARG A 54 2.00 14.49 1.03
C ARG A 54 1.19 15.76 0.70
N TRP A 55 0.87 16.58 1.69
CA TRP A 55 0.22 17.87 1.44
C TRP A 55 1.09 18.81 0.62
N LEU A 56 2.38 18.92 0.92
CA LEU A 56 3.31 19.73 0.14
C LEU A 56 3.41 19.25 -1.32
N PHE A 57 3.40 17.93 -1.54
CA PHE A 57 3.36 17.34 -2.88
C PHE A 57 2.06 17.66 -3.63
N TRP A 58 0.91 17.59 -2.96
CA TRP A 58 -0.37 17.98 -3.58
C TRP A 58 -0.44 19.48 -3.86
N LEU A 59 0.12 20.31 -2.98
CA LEU A 59 0.20 21.75 -3.20
C LEU A 59 1.14 22.10 -4.36
N SER A 60 2.27 21.41 -4.51
CA SER A 60 3.16 21.61 -5.66
C SER A 60 2.52 21.14 -6.97
N ALA A 61 1.82 20.00 -6.95
CA ALA A 61 1.04 19.53 -8.11
C ALA A 61 -0.13 20.47 -8.46
N ALA A 62 -0.84 21.01 -7.47
CA ALA A 62 -1.90 21.99 -7.70
C ALA A 62 -1.34 23.31 -8.24
N GLY A 63 -0.19 23.77 -7.71
CA GLY A 63 0.52 24.94 -8.22
C GLY A 63 0.98 24.76 -9.67
N LEU A 64 1.43 23.56 -10.04
CA LEU A 64 1.75 23.18 -11.41
C LEU A 64 0.55 23.30 -12.35
N LEU A 65 -0.59 22.72 -11.97
CA LEU A 65 -1.83 22.81 -12.76
C LEU A 65 -2.31 24.26 -12.88
N ALA A 66 -2.16 25.06 -11.82
CA ALA A 66 -2.50 26.47 -11.86
C ALA A 66 -1.59 27.24 -12.83
N LEU A 67 -0.27 27.01 -12.79
CA LEU A 67 0.69 27.64 -13.70
C LEU A 67 0.40 27.29 -15.16
N ASP A 68 0.20 26.01 -15.45
CA ASP A 68 -0.14 25.52 -16.79
C ASP A 68 -1.42 26.18 -17.33
N ARG A 69 -2.48 26.22 -16.50
CA ARG A 69 -3.74 26.87 -16.87
C ARG A 69 -3.63 28.37 -17.04
N THR A 70 -2.89 29.06 -16.17
CA THR A 70 -2.64 30.50 -16.33
C THR A 70 -1.88 30.78 -17.62
N GLN A 71 -0.95 29.90 -17.98
CA GLN A 71 -0.18 30.06 -19.19
C GLN A 71 -1.02 29.78 -20.45
N MET A 72 -1.91 28.80 -20.42
CA MET A 72 -2.88 28.56 -21.50
C MET A 72 -3.78 29.78 -21.75
N VAL A 73 -4.18 30.48 -20.67
CA VAL A 73 -4.94 31.74 -20.78
C VAL A 73 -4.07 32.86 -21.34
N VAL A 74 -2.82 32.99 -20.88
CA VAL A 74 -1.88 33.99 -21.39
C VAL A 74 -1.56 33.74 -22.86
N SER A 75 -1.32 32.50 -23.28
CA SER A 75 -1.02 32.15 -24.67
C SER A 75 -2.24 32.35 -25.58
N ALA A 76 -3.44 32.04 -25.11
CA ALA A 76 -4.68 32.34 -25.82
C ALA A 76 -4.91 33.85 -25.98
N LEU A 77 -4.57 34.65 -24.97
CA LEU A 77 -4.64 36.12 -25.03
C LEU A 77 -3.50 36.72 -25.87
N SER A 78 -2.32 36.08 -25.88
CA SER A 78 -1.12 36.55 -26.57
C SER A 78 -0.98 35.99 -27.98
N ALA A 79 -1.94 35.23 -28.51
CA ALA A 79 -1.95 34.73 -29.89
C ALA A 79 -1.88 35.82 -30.98
N ARG A 80 -1.87 37.11 -30.60
CA ARG A 80 -1.53 38.25 -31.47
C ARG A 80 -0.04 38.60 -31.52
N ALA A 81 0.80 38.05 -30.66
CA ALA A 81 2.24 38.29 -30.60
C ALA A 81 2.99 37.02 -31.01
N ALA A 82 3.36 36.94 -32.29
CA ALA A 82 4.18 35.87 -32.82
C ALA A 82 5.52 35.80 -32.07
N HIS A 83 5.93 34.57 -31.71
CA HIS A 83 7.23 34.21 -31.14
C HIS A 83 7.43 34.39 -29.62
N ALA A 84 6.43 34.06 -28.80
CA ALA A 84 6.70 33.73 -27.40
C ALA A 84 7.43 32.38 -27.33
N SER A 85 8.72 32.39 -26.99
CA SER A 85 9.57 31.20 -26.93
C SER A 85 9.03 30.17 -25.93
N GLU A 86 9.07 28.88 -26.26
CA GLU A 86 8.61 27.74 -25.42
C GLU A 86 9.54 27.46 -24.22
N LEU A 87 10.65 28.19 -24.13
CA LEU A 87 11.71 28.06 -23.13
C LEU A 87 11.27 28.26 -21.65
N PRO A 88 10.43 29.25 -21.28
CA PRO A 88 10.02 29.44 -19.90
C PRO A 88 9.08 28.31 -19.43
N VAL A 89 8.38 27.65 -20.36
CA VAL A 89 7.46 26.54 -20.08
C VAL A 89 8.23 25.29 -19.70
N GLY A 90 9.20 24.91 -20.54
CA GLY A 90 10.08 23.79 -20.27
C GLY A 90 10.86 23.98 -18.96
N LEU A 91 11.29 25.22 -18.68
CA LEU A 91 12.02 25.55 -17.45
C LEU A 91 11.13 25.49 -16.20
N ALA A 92 9.87 25.94 -16.28
CA ALA A 92 8.91 25.83 -15.19
C ALA A 92 8.58 24.35 -14.87
N ILE A 93 8.30 23.55 -15.90
CA ILE A 93 8.05 22.10 -15.74
C ILE A 93 9.28 21.42 -15.12
N LEU A 94 10.48 21.73 -15.61
CA LEU A 94 11.73 21.18 -15.07
C LEU A 94 11.93 21.57 -13.60
N CYS A 95 11.78 22.86 -13.25
CA CYS A 95 11.88 23.34 -11.87
C CYS A 95 10.89 22.62 -10.94
N CYS A 96 9.66 22.41 -11.39
CA CYS A 96 8.65 21.72 -10.61
C CYS A 96 8.91 20.22 -10.48
N LEU A 97 9.42 19.55 -11.53
CA LEU A 97 9.89 18.16 -11.44
C LEU A 97 11.05 18.03 -10.46
N VAL A 98 12.00 18.96 -10.47
CA VAL A 98 13.10 19.02 -9.50
C VAL A 98 12.56 19.19 -8.08
N VAL A 99 11.61 20.10 -7.85
CA VAL A 99 10.96 20.28 -6.54
C VAL A 99 10.23 19.00 -6.10
N ALA A 100 9.47 18.36 -6.99
CA ALA A 100 8.79 17.09 -6.70
C ALA A 100 9.78 15.97 -6.35
N LEU A 101 10.90 15.89 -7.06
CA LEU A 101 11.96 14.89 -6.83
C LEU A 101 12.69 15.15 -5.51
N LEU A 102 12.98 16.42 -5.21
CA LEU A 102 13.54 16.86 -3.92
C LEU A 102 12.57 16.58 -2.75
N GLN A 103 11.26 16.63 -2.97
CA GLN A 103 10.25 16.28 -1.97
C GLN A 103 10.04 14.76 -1.83
N ALA A 104 10.28 13.98 -2.88
CA ALA A 104 10.12 12.53 -2.87
C ALA A 104 11.12 11.83 -1.93
N VAL A 105 12.37 12.29 -1.90
CA VAL A 105 13.42 11.69 -1.05
C VAL A 105 13.11 11.79 0.46
N PRO A 106 12.79 12.98 1.02
CA PRO A 106 12.35 13.11 2.41
C PRO A 106 11.11 12.29 2.71
N HIS A 107 10.13 12.28 1.80
CA HIS A 107 8.90 11.49 1.97
C HIS A 107 9.21 10.00 2.12
N LEU A 108 10.10 9.44 1.28
CA LEU A 108 10.55 8.05 1.41
C LEU A 108 11.27 7.79 2.73
N ARG A 109 12.11 8.73 3.19
CA ARG A 109 12.83 8.62 4.48
C ARG A 109 11.86 8.57 5.67
N TYR A 110 10.92 9.52 5.76
CA TYR A 110 9.94 9.54 6.86
C TYR A 110 9.01 8.34 6.84
N ARG A 111 8.70 7.84 5.65
CA ARG A 111 7.90 6.64 5.49
C ARG A 111 8.63 5.38 5.95
N ARG A 112 9.93 5.26 5.67
CA ARG A 112 10.78 4.19 6.22
C ARG A 112 10.85 4.29 7.75
N LEU A 113 11.06 5.48 8.28
CA LEU A 113 11.09 5.74 9.72
C LEU A 113 9.78 5.30 10.40
N ARG A 114 8.64 5.72 9.85
CA ARG A 114 7.32 5.31 10.32
C ARG A 114 7.17 3.80 10.36
N ASN A 115 7.50 3.13 9.26
CA ASN A 115 7.33 1.68 9.12
C ASN A 115 8.27 0.90 10.03
N TRP A 116 9.48 1.41 10.27
CA TRP A 116 10.43 0.84 11.21
C TRP A 116 9.93 0.93 12.66
N GLY A 117 9.36 2.08 13.06
CA GLY A 117 8.71 2.22 14.37
C GLY A 117 7.48 1.33 14.51
N LEU A 118 6.61 1.28 13.50
CA LEU A 118 5.43 0.41 13.52
C LEU A 118 5.80 -1.07 13.62
N LEU A 119 6.84 -1.51 12.91
CA LEU A 119 7.34 -2.89 12.98
C LEU A 119 7.69 -3.31 14.40
N ALA A 120 8.40 -2.46 15.14
CA ALA A 120 8.79 -2.79 16.51
C ALA A 120 7.59 -2.85 17.45
N VAL A 121 6.63 -1.92 17.31
CA VAL A 121 5.37 -1.96 18.07
C VAL A 121 4.57 -3.22 17.74
N GLU A 122 4.43 -3.56 16.46
CA GLU A 122 3.67 -4.73 16.00
C GLU A 122 4.32 -6.05 16.46
N LYS A 123 5.65 -6.15 16.45
CA LYS A 123 6.39 -7.31 16.97
C LYS A 123 6.11 -7.54 18.45
N VAL A 124 6.20 -6.50 19.27
CA VAL A 124 5.93 -6.62 20.71
C VAL A 124 4.45 -6.91 20.99
N GLN A 125 3.55 -6.26 20.26
CA GLN A 125 2.12 -6.53 20.38
C GLN A 125 1.77 -7.97 20.03
N ILE A 126 2.37 -8.54 18.98
CA ILE A 126 2.15 -9.94 18.59
C ILE A 126 2.75 -10.92 19.61
N ALA A 127 3.94 -10.60 20.16
CA ALA A 127 4.54 -11.40 21.24
C ALA A 127 3.68 -11.40 22.51
N ALA A 128 2.98 -10.29 22.79
CA ALA A 128 2.09 -10.17 23.94
C ALA A 128 0.70 -10.80 23.75
N VAL A 129 0.35 -11.28 22.53
CA VAL A 129 -0.89 -12.02 22.33
C VAL A 129 -0.74 -13.38 23.03
N PRO A 130 -1.69 -13.83 23.86
CA PRO A 130 -1.66 -15.18 24.41
C PRO A 130 -1.79 -16.23 23.29
N ALA A 131 -1.23 -17.42 23.49
CA ALA A 131 -1.43 -18.53 22.56
C ALA A 131 -2.89 -19.02 22.67
N ALA A 132 -3.41 -19.64 21.61
CA ALA A 132 -4.78 -20.19 21.59
C ALA A 132 -5.09 -21.12 22.77
N ALA A 133 -4.06 -21.80 23.29
CA ALA A 133 -4.17 -22.71 24.43
C ALA A 133 -4.61 -22.01 25.73
N ASP A 134 -4.36 -20.70 25.87
CA ASP A 134 -4.66 -19.93 27.08
C ASP A 134 -5.93 -19.06 26.94
N ALA A 135 -6.61 -19.11 25.78
CA ALA A 135 -7.84 -18.36 25.56
C ALA A 135 -9.04 -19.11 26.18
N PRO A 136 -9.85 -18.48 27.05
CA PRO A 136 -11.04 -19.10 27.62
C PRO A 136 -12.12 -19.21 26.54
N GLY A 137 -12.05 -20.31 25.78
CA GLY A 137 -12.94 -20.64 24.68
C GLY A 137 -12.27 -21.67 23.79
N ALA A 138 -12.77 -22.91 23.80
CA ALA A 138 -12.20 -23.97 23.00
C ALA A 138 -12.08 -23.55 21.51
N PRO A 139 -10.99 -23.91 20.80
CA PRO A 139 -10.69 -23.47 19.43
C PRO A 139 -11.75 -23.81 18.36
N GLY A 140 -12.85 -24.46 18.73
CA GLY A 140 -13.97 -24.82 17.86
C GLY A 140 -15.24 -23.95 17.97
N GLN A 141 -15.32 -22.95 18.87
CA GLN A 141 -16.53 -22.12 19.04
C GLN A 141 -16.42 -20.70 18.46
N ALA A 142 -15.30 -20.36 17.80
CA ALA A 142 -15.12 -19.03 17.26
C ALA A 142 -16.08 -18.77 16.06
N PRO A 143 -16.86 -17.68 16.07
CA PRO A 143 -17.80 -17.37 15.01
C PRO A 143 -17.07 -17.15 13.68
N ALA A 144 -17.73 -17.54 12.59
CA ALA A 144 -17.18 -17.38 11.24
C ALA A 144 -16.78 -15.92 11.02
N THR A 145 -15.51 -15.70 10.68
CA THR A 145 -14.91 -14.37 10.57
C THR A 145 -14.34 -14.18 9.17
N GLU A 146 -14.63 -13.04 8.54
CA GLU A 146 -14.09 -12.71 7.22
C GLU A 146 -13.13 -11.52 7.32
N ILE A 147 -11.90 -11.68 6.82
CA ILE A 147 -10.98 -10.54 6.64
C ILE A 147 -11.26 -9.96 5.26
N ARG A 148 -11.77 -8.73 5.21
CA ARG A 148 -12.21 -8.07 3.97
C ARG A 148 -11.24 -6.98 3.51
N VAL A 149 -11.17 -6.78 2.20
CA VAL A 149 -10.52 -5.63 1.57
C VAL A 149 -11.39 -4.39 1.80
N ARG A 150 -10.79 -3.30 2.27
CA ARG A 150 -11.46 -2.02 2.48
C ARG A 150 -11.79 -1.37 1.15
N ARG A 151 -13.07 -1.32 0.77
CA ARG A 151 -13.58 -0.71 -0.48
C ARG A 151 -13.12 0.72 -0.71
N ARG A 152 -12.86 1.49 0.35
CA ARG A 152 -12.37 2.88 0.26
C ARG A 152 -11.05 2.99 -0.52
N PHE A 153 -10.18 1.98 -0.45
CA PHE A 153 -8.94 1.99 -1.22
C PHE A 153 -9.20 1.86 -2.71
N LEU A 154 -10.04 0.91 -3.13
CA LEU A 154 -10.42 0.74 -4.53
C LEU A 154 -11.09 2.00 -5.08
N ALA A 155 -11.92 2.66 -4.25
CA ALA A 155 -12.54 3.94 -4.61
C ALA A 155 -11.49 5.06 -4.79
N HIS A 156 -10.45 5.13 -3.94
CA HIS A 156 -9.38 6.12 -4.09
C HIS A 156 -8.50 5.88 -5.31
N VAL A 157 -8.20 4.61 -5.64
CA VAL A 157 -7.47 4.26 -6.87
C VAL A 157 -8.30 4.61 -8.10
N ALA A 158 -9.59 4.23 -8.11
CA ALA A 158 -10.50 4.58 -9.18
C ALA A 158 -10.63 6.10 -9.36
N ALA A 159 -10.78 6.85 -8.25
CA ALA A 159 -10.87 8.30 -8.28
C ALA A 159 -9.56 8.94 -8.79
N GLY A 160 -8.40 8.44 -8.36
CA GLY A 160 -7.10 8.93 -8.83
C GLY A 160 -6.88 8.68 -10.32
N CYS A 161 -7.16 7.46 -10.80
CA CYS A 161 -7.09 7.13 -12.22
C CYS A 161 -8.10 7.92 -13.04
N GLY A 162 -9.33 8.10 -12.55
CA GLY A 162 -10.36 8.91 -13.20
C GLY A 162 -9.99 10.38 -13.29
N ALA A 163 -9.43 10.96 -12.23
CA ALA A 163 -8.95 12.35 -12.23
C ALA A 163 -7.78 12.53 -13.21
N ALA A 164 -6.81 11.62 -13.22
CA ALA A 164 -5.70 11.66 -14.17
C ALA A 164 -6.18 11.54 -15.63
N ALA A 165 -7.13 10.64 -15.88
CA ALA A 165 -7.75 10.51 -17.19
C ALA A 165 -8.44 11.81 -17.59
N LEU A 166 -9.25 12.42 -16.72
CA LEU A 166 -9.95 13.68 -17.01
C LEU A 166 -9.01 14.83 -17.38
N VAL A 167 -7.84 14.92 -16.75
CA VAL A 167 -6.82 15.92 -17.13
C VAL A 167 -6.33 15.66 -18.56
N VAL A 168 -5.93 14.41 -18.86
CA VAL A 168 -5.44 14.05 -20.20
C VAL A 168 -6.51 14.26 -21.27
N PHE A 169 -7.77 13.89 -21.00
CA PHE A 169 -8.89 14.10 -21.91
C PHE A 169 -9.21 15.59 -22.09
N GLY A 170 -9.13 16.38 -21.01
CA GLY A 170 -9.42 17.81 -21.06
C GLY A 170 -8.40 18.58 -21.88
N ASP A 171 -7.11 18.28 -21.70
CA ASP A 171 -6.04 18.95 -22.43
C ASP A 171 -6.00 18.52 -23.90
N ALA A 172 -6.15 17.22 -24.19
CA ALA A 172 -6.29 16.72 -25.56
C ALA A 172 -7.51 17.34 -26.28
N GLY A 173 -8.65 17.46 -25.59
CA GLY A 173 -9.84 18.09 -26.14
C GLY A 173 -9.65 19.58 -26.43
N HIS A 174 -8.95 20.30 -25.54
CA HIS A 174 -8.62 21.71 -25.77
C HIS A 174 -7.72 21.88 -27.01
N GLU A 175 -6.69 21.07 -27.14
CA GLU A 175 -5.74 21.13 -28.26
C GLU A 175 -6.39 20.75 -29.59
N LEU A 176 -7.30 19.78 -29.59
CA LEU A 176 -8.11 19.45 -30.77
C LEU A 176 -8.97 20.65 -31.22
N VAL A 177 -9.55 21.39 -30.28
CA VAL A 177 -10.40 22.56 -30.58
C VAL A 177 -9.58 23.76 -31.06
N THR A 178 -8.40 23.99 -30.48
CA THR A 178 -7.58 25.18 -30.80
C THR A 178 -6.67 24.97 -32.01
N ALA A 179 -6.08 23.78 -32.18
CA ALA A 179 -5.14 23.47 -33.25
C ALA A 179 -5.78 22.69 -34.41
N GLY A 180 -7.03 22.22 -34.26
CA GLY A 180 -7.73 21.43 -35.28
C GLY A 180 -7.14 20.04 -35.53
N SER A 181 -6.11 19.65 -34.79
CA SER A 181 -5.43 18.37 -34.91
C SER A 181 -4.89 17.93 -33.55
N LEU A 182 -4.81 16.61 -33.35
CA LEU A 182 -4.26 16.00 -32.16
C LEU A 182 -2.85 15.48 -32.45
N PRO A 183 -1.81 15.99 -31.78
CA PRO A 183 -0.48 15.40 -31.86
C PRO A 183 -0.51 13.92 -31.45
N ALA A 184 0.33 13.11 -32.09
CA ALA A 184 0.43 11.67 -31.81
C ALA A 184 0.67 11.36 -30.32
N VAL A 185 1.39 12.24 -29.61
CA VAL A 185 1.66 12.12 -28.16
C VAL A 185 0.38 12.13 -27.34
N TRP A 186 -0.58 13.01 -27.67
CA TRP A 186 -1.86 13.09 -26.98
C TRP A 186 -2.75 11.89 -27.29
N LEU A 187 -2.77 11.44 -28.54
CA LEU A 187 -3.49 10.23 -28.94
C LEU A 187 -3.00 9.00 -28.15
N ILE A 188 -1.68 8.85 -28.02
CA ILE A 188 -1.06 7.77 -27.24
C ILE A 188 -1.43 7.90 -25.74
N GLY A 189 -1.37 9.10 -25.18
CA GLY A 189 -1.78 9.38 -23.79
C GLY A 189 -3.24 9.04 -23.52
N LEU A 190 -4.13 9.34 -24.47
CA LEU A 190 -5.57 9.06 -24.41
C LEU A 190 -5.85 7.56 -24.45
N VAL A 191 -5.17 6.82 -25.35
CA VAL A 191 -5.29 5.36 -25.43
C VAL A 191 -4.78 4.71 -24.14
N LEU A 192 -3.61 5.11 -23.65
CA LEU A 192 -3.03 4.55 -22.42
C LEU A 192 -3.89 4.83 -21.19
N SER A 193 -4.43 6.05 -21.04
CA SER A 193 -5.30 6.40 -19.92
C SER A 193 -6.62 5.63 -19.97
N THR A 194 -7.20 5.47 -21.17
CA THR A 194 -8.43 4.67 -21.38
C THR A 194 -8.19 3.20 -21.03
N VAL A 195 -7.10 2.60 -21.51
CA VAL A 195 -6.73 1.22 -21.19
C VAL A 195 -6.52 1.06 -19.68
N LEU A 196 -5.83 2.00 -19.03
CA LEU A 196 -5.62 1.98 -17.59
C LEU A 196 -6.94 2.04 -16.80
N VAL A 197 -7.87 2.92 -17.17
CA VAL A 197 -9.20 3.03 -16.54
C VAL A 197 -9.99 1.74 -16.72
N VAL A 198 -10.00 1.17 -17.93
CA VAL A 198 -10.67 -0.11 -18.21
C VAL A 198 -10.09 -1.24 -17.37
N LEU A 199 -8.77 -1.33 -17.26
CA LEU A 199 -8.10 -2.34 -16.42
C LEU A 199 -8.44 -2.16 -14.94
N VAL A 200 -8.50 -0.94 -14.43
CA VAL A 200 -8.88 -0.66 -13.03
C VAL A 200 -10.34 -1.02 -12.78
N LEU A 201 -11.26 -0.65 -13.66
CA LEU A 201 -12.68 -1.00 -13.55
C LEU A 201 -12.92 -2.51 -13.68
N TRP A 202 -12.19 -3.17 -14.59
CA TRP A 202 -12.18 -4.62 -14.73
C TRP A 202 -11.72 -5.30 -13.43
N GLU A 203 -10.63 -4.82 -12.82
CA GLU A 203 -10.10 -5.37 -11.57
C GLU A 203 -11.04 -5.13 -10.38
N ILE A 204 -11.75 -4.00 -10.36
CA ILE A 204 -12.79 -3.73 -9.35
C ILE A 204 -13.97 -4.68 -9.53
N ARG A 205 -14.40 -4.93 -10.78
CA ARG A 205 -15.53 -5.80 -11.10
C ARG A 205 -15.22 -7.28 -10.92
N SER A 206 -14.01 -7.72 -11.27
CA SER A 206 -13.57 -9.12 -11.18
C SER A 206 -13.44 -9.60 -9.74
N ARG A 207 -13.23 -8.67 -8.79
CA ARG A 207 -13.20 -8.93 -7.34
C ARG A 207 -14.62 -8.94 -6.76
N THR A 208 -15.42 -9.92 -7.15
CA THR A 208 -16.80 -10.13 -6.69
C THR A 208 -16.92 -10.46 -5.19
N SER A 209 -15.84 -10.94 -4.56
CA SER A 209 -15.79 -11.19 -3.11
C SER A 209 -14.80 -10.24 -2.42
N PRO A 210 -15.26 -9.36 -1.51
CA PRO A 210 -14.36 -8.50 -0.74
C PRO A 210 -13.54 -9.29 0.29
N ALA A 211 -13.88 -10.56 0.57
CA ALA A 211 -13.20 -11.39 1.54
C ALA A 211 -11.86 -11.92 0.99
N VAL A 212 -10.77 -11.56 1.65
CA VAL A 212 -9.43 -12.08 1.42
C VAL A 212 -9.37 -13.52 1.90
N ILE A 213 -9.81 -13.76 3.14
CA ILE A 213 -9.88 -15.08 3.75
C ILE A 213 -11.14 -15.17 4.62
N ARG A 214 -11.75 -16.35 4.60
CA ARG A 214 -12.85 -16.76 5.47
C ARG A 214 -12.30 -17.75 6.50
N LEU A 215 -12.60 -17.49 7.75
CA LEU A 215 -12.16 -18.27 8.90
C LEU A 215 -13.41 -18.89 9.53
N THR A 216 -13.40 -20.20 9.71
CA THR A 216 -14.48 -20.99 10.32
C THR A 216 -13.89 -21.90 11.39
N SER A 217 -14.72 -22.48 12.26
CA SER A 217 -14.28 -23.49 13.23
C SER A 217 -13.54 -24.65 12.57
N ASP A 218 -13.99 -25.06 11.39
CA ASP A 218 -13.53 -26.28 10.74
C ASP A 218 -12.28 -26.06 9.88
N GLY A 219 -11.98 -24.80 9.55
CA GLY A 219 -10.87 -24.46 8.68
C GLY A 219 -10.90 -23.05 8.13
N TRP A 220 -10.13 -22.86 7.07
CA TRP A 220 -9.97 -21.59 6.37
C TRP A 220 -10.26 -21.76 4.88
N ALA A 221 -10.70 -20.67 4.24
CA ALA A 221 -10.91 -20.62 2.80
C ALA A 221 -10.49 -19.26 2.23
N LEU A 222 -9.82 -19.27 1.08
CA LEU A 222 -9.45 -18.10 0.29
C LEU A 222 -10.38 -18.02 -0.93
N PRO A 223 -11.47 -17.21 -0.90
CA PRO A 223 -12.46 -17.19 -1.97
C PRO A 223 -11.87 -16.80 -3.34
N GLY A 224 -10.85 -15.93 -3.34
CA GLY A 224 -10.18 -15.47 -4.56
C GLY A 224 -9.38 -16.56 -5.28
N SER A 225 -8.83 -17.53 -4.57
CA SER A 225 -8.06 -18.64 -5.17
C SER A 225 -8.81 -19.97 -5.15
N GLY A 226 -9.93 -20.08 -4.43
CA GLY A 226 -10.65 -21.33 -4.24
C GLY A 226 -9.89 -22.32 -3.35
N LEU A 227 -8.84 -21.88 -2.67
CA LEU A 227 -8.10 -22.69 -1.70
C LEU A 227 -8.89 -22.81 -0.41
N CYS A 228 -8.91 -24.00 0.18
CA CYS A 228 -9.43 -24.23 1.52
C CYS A 228 -8.63 -25.33 2.20
N GLY A 229 -8.62 -25.34 3.52
CA GLY A 229 -7.93 -26.34 4.32
C GLY A 229 -8.37 -26.29 5.76
N THR A 230 -7.97 -27.30 6.54
CA THR A 230 -8.29 -27.39 7.97
C THR A 230 -7.21 -26.70 8.80
N TRP A 231 -7.55 -26.35 10.05
CA TRP A 231 -6.57 -25.77 10.98
C TRP A 231 -5.48 -26.74 11.41
N ALA A 232 -5.76 -28.05 11.37
CA ALA A 232 -4.80 -29.10 11.69
C ALA A 232 -3.63 -29.17 10.69
N GLU A 233 -3.84 -28.70 9.45
CA GLU A 233 -2.78 -28.67 8.44
C GLU A 233 -1.82 -27.48 8.61
N VAL A 234 -2.18 -26.49 9.43
CA VAL A 234 -1.38 -25.28 9.65
C VAL A 234 -0.31 -25.56 10.70
N ARG A 235 0.95 -25.53 10.27
CA ARG A 235 2.13 -25.77 11.13
C ARG A 235 2.67 -24.50 11.77
N GLU A 236 2.55 -23.38 11.09
CA GLU A 236 3.15 -22.11 11.53
C GLU A 236 2.44 -20.93 10.87
N ILE A 237 2.32 -19.83 11.61
CA ILE A 237 1.87 -18.53 11.11
C ILE A 237 3.10 -17.63 10.97
N GLU A 238 3.53 -17.40 9.74
CA GLU A 238 4.73 -16.63 9.47
C GLU A 238 4.39 -15.22 9.01
N VAL A 239 4.90 -14.20 9.69
CA VAL A 239 4.71 -12.80 9.32
C VAL A 239 5.93 -12.33 8.55
N ARG A 240 5.72 -11.96 7.27
CA ARG A 240 6.77 -11.47 6.37
C ARG A 240 6.57 -10.02 5.99
N ALA A 241 7.68 -9.29 5.85
CA ALA A 241 7.67 -8.02 5.15
C ALA A 241 7.28 -8.22 3.68
N GLY A 242 6.39 -7.37 3.15
CA GLY A 242 6.18 -7.29 1.72
C GLY A 242 7.47 -6.95 1.00
N ARG A 243 8.04 -7.91 0.28
CA ARG A 243 9.12 -7.63 -0.67
C ARG A 243 8.51 -6.84 -1.82
N ALA A 244 9.21 -5.78 -2.25
CA ALA A 244 8.91 -5.04 -3.47
C ALA A 244 9.19 -5.96 -4.67
N LEU A 245 8.33 -6.93 -4.91
CA LEU A 245 8.31 -7.73 -6.12
C LEU A 245 7.29 -7.07 -7.04
N GLY A 246 7.73 -6.77 -8.26
CA GLY A 246 6.93 -6.15 -9.32
C GLY A 246 5.80 -7.05 -9.83
N TRP A 247 4.89 -7.47 -8.95
CA TRP A 247 3.74 -8.30 -9.25
C TRP A 247 2.49 -7.44 -9.49
N PRO A 248 1.78 -7.63 -10.63
CA PRO A 248 0.63 -6.80 -11.05
C PRO A 248 -0.55 -6.79 -10.07
N ARG A 249 -0.76 -7.86 -9.29
CA ARG A 249 -1.91 -7.98 -8.36
C ARG A 249 -1.97 -6.91 -7.27
N PHE A 250 -0.82 -6.36 -6.92
CA PHE A 250 -0.67 -5.22 -6.01
C PHE A 250 0.35 -4.19 -6.54
N ALA A 251 0.64 -4.19 -7.85
CA ALA A 251 1.76 -3.46 -8.48
C ALA A 251 1.73 -1.93 -8.33
N LEU A 252 0.63 -1.36 -7.84
CA LEU A 252 0.55 0.09 -7.59
C LEU A 252 1.19 0.53 -6.27
N ALA A 253 1.90 -0.37 -5.59
CA ALA A 253 2.31 -0.14 -4.22
C ALA A 253 3.77 -0.55 -3.96
N PRO A 254 4.74 0.38 -4.02
CA PRO A 254 5.92 0.31 -3.17
C PRO A 254 5.48 0.57 -1.72
N HIS A 255 4.60 -0.30 -1.20
CA HIS A 255 4.05 -0.20 0.14
C HIS A 255 4.81 -1.05 1.14
N THR A 256 5.90 -0.48 1.66
CA THR A 256 6.65 -0.94 2.85
C THR A 256 5.78 -1.13 4.11
N ASP A 257 4.51 -0.71 4.05
CA ASP A 257 3.47 -0.80 5.09
C ASP A 257 2.61 -2.09 4.97
N VAL A 258 2.75 -2.86 3.88
CA VAL A 258 2.03 -4.14 3.72
C VAL A 258 2.90 -5.27 4.26
N ARG A 259 2.29 -6.09 5.11
CA ARG A 259 2.86 -7.37 5.55
C ARG A 259 2.02 -8.50 5.00
N PHE A 260 2.65 -9.65 4.88
CA PHE A 260 1.99 -10.87 4.47
C PHE A 260 2.02 -11.84 5.63
N VAL A 261 0.85 -12.26 6.07
CA VAL A 261 0.69 -13.34 7.04
C VAL A 261 0.53 -14.62 6.23
N VAL A 262 1.52 -15.50 6.34
CA VAL A 262 1.66 -16.72 5.56
C VAL A 262 1.29 -17.88 6.47
N LEU A 263 0.29 -18.67 6.07
CA LEU A 263 -0.03 -19.89 6.81
C LEU A 263 0.80 -21.03 6.21
N ARG A 264 1.81 -21.51 6.93
CA ARG A 264 2.60 -22.66 6.51
C ARG A 264 1.79 -23.92 6.70
N VAL A 265 1.38 -24.51 5.59
CA VAL A 265 0.64 -25.76 5.56
C VAL A 265 1.59 -26.95 5.39
N ALA A 266 1.21 -28.11 5.94
CA ALA A 266 2.01 -29.32 5.91
C ALA A 266 2.35 -29.81 4.48
N ASP A 267 1.38 -29.74 3.55
CA ASP A 267 1.55 -30.12 2.15
C ASP A 267 1.02 -29.00 1.23
N PRO A 268 1.87 -28.01 0.88
CA PRO A 268 1.47 -26.90 0.01
C PRO A 268 1.13 -27.35 -1.41
N GLN A 269 1.66 -28.50 -1.86
CA GLN A 269 1.50 -28.95 -3.24
C GLN A 269 0.16 -29.60 -3.48
N ARG A 270 -0.36 -30.32 -2.48
CA ARG A 270 -1.76 -30.77 -2.45
C ARG A 270 -2.73 -29.60 -2.62
N HIS A 271 -2.51 -28.51 -1.89
CA HIS A 271 -3.32 -27.29 -1.97
C HIS A 271 -3.25 -26.63 -3.34
N ILE A 272 -2.04 -26.47 -3.89
CA ILE A 272 -1.85 -25.92 -5.25
C ILE A 272 -2.57 -26.76 -6.31
N ASN A 273 -2.51 -28.09 -6.21
CA ASN A 273 -3.16 -28.97 -7.17
C ASN A 273 -4.70 -28.93 -7.06
N ALA A 274 -5.23 -28.66 -5.86
CA ALA A 274 -6.65 -28.49 -5.60
C ALA A 274 -7.23 -27.16 -6.12
N VAL A 275 -6.39 -26.16 -6.43
CA VAL A 275 -6.84 -24.85 -6.97
C VAL A 275 -7.64 -25.04 -8.26
N ARG A 276 -8.85 -24.48 -8.26
CA ARG A 276 -9.71 -24.37 -9.43
C ARG A 276 -10.17 -22.92 -9.62
N PRO A 277 -10.22 -22.43 -10.87
CA PRO A 277 -9.79 -23.09 -12.13
C PRO A 277 -8.26 -23.21 -12.29
N ALA A 278 -7.81 -24.13 -13.16
CA ALA A 278 -6.41 -24.53 -13.29
C ALA A 278 -5.43 -23.38 -13.62
N HIS A 279 -5.88 -22.32 -14.29
CA HIS A 279 -5.04 -21.15 -14.57
C HIS A 279 -4.60 -20.41 -13.28
N ARG A 280 -5.39 -20.48 -12.19
CA ARG A 280 -5.03 -19.88 -10.89
C ARG A 280 -3.95 -20.67 -10.14
N ARG A 281 -3.61 -21.88 -10.60
CA ARG A 281 -2.48 -22.66 -10.06
C ARG A 281 -1.15 -21.94 -10.25
N TRP A 282 -1.02 -21.16 -11.33
CA TRP A 282 0.19 -20.39 -11.57
C TRP A 282 0.43 -19.37 -10.45
N ASP A 283 -0.63 -18.68 -10.01
CA ASP A 283 -0.56 -17.74 -8.90
C ASP A 283 -0.21 -18.44 -7.58
N ALA A 284 -0.89 -19.53 -7.27
CA ALA A 284 -0.64 -20.29 -6.04
C ALA A 284 0.80 -20.86 -6.00
N ARG A 285 1.33 -21.29 -7.14
CA ARG A 285 2.74 -21.72 -7.28
C ARG A 285 3.70 -20.56 -7.08
N ALA A 286 3.37 -19.39 -7.61
CA ALA A 286 4.22 -18.23 -7.46
C ALA A 286 4.23 -17.71 -6.02
N ASP A 287 3.07 -17.64 -5.37
CA ASP A 287 2.96 -17.34 -3.94
C ASP A 287 3.77 -18.35 -3.12
N CYS A 288 3.68 -19.64 -3.45
CA CYS A 288 4.47 -20.68 -2.78
C CYS A 288 5.98 -20.55 -3.04
N ARG A 289 6.42 -20.12 -4.23
CA ARG A 289 7.85 -19.85 -4.50
C ARG A 289 8.37 -18.64 -3.73
N LEU A 290 7.54 -17.62 -3.56
CA LEU A 290 7.92 -16.36 -2.93
C LEU A 290 7.85 -16.42 -1.39
N TYR A 291 6.79 -17.02 -0.87
CA TYR A 291 6.46 -17.03 0.55
C TYR A 291 6.62 -18.40 1.19
N GLY A 292 6.84 -19.45 0.38
CA GLY A 292 6.97 -20.83 0.86
C GLY A 292 5.63 -21.49 1.23
N SER A 293 4.51 -20.83 0.95
CA SER A 293 3.15 -21.38 1.07
C SER A 293 2.21 -20.70 0.06
N PRO A 294 1.22 -21.41 -0.48
CA PRO A 294 0.18 -20.82 -1.33
C PRO A 294 -0.86 -20.01 -0.53
N VAL A 295 -0.82 -20.06 0.81
CA VAL A 295 -1.80 -19.39 1.69
C VAL A 295 -1.20 -18.10 2.22
N VAL A 296 -1.49 -17.00 1.54
CA VAL A 296 -0.91 -15.69 1.80
C VAL A 296 -2.01 -14.66 2.05
N ILE A 297 -2.00 -14.04 3.24
CA ILE A 297 -2.99 -13.04 3.66
C ILE A 297 -2.32 -11.67 3.71
N PRO A 298 -2.64 -10.73 2.81
CA PRO A 298 -2.17 -9.36 2.92
C PRO A 298 -2.77 -8.68 4.16
N ALA A 299 -1.90 -8.20 5.04
CA ALA A 299 -2.23 -7.45 6.23
C ALA A 299 -1.74 -6.00 6.10
N SER A 300 -2.68 -5.07 6.14
CA SER A 300 -2.41 -3.65 6.18
C SER A 300 -3.58 -2.89 6.78
N ARG A 301 -3.28 -1.94 7.68
CA ARG A 301 -4.27 -1.02 8.26
C ARG A 301 -5.08 -0.24 7.20
N ARG A 302 -4.49 -0.03 6.01
CA ARG A 302 -5.11 0.72 4.92
C ARG A 302 -5.96 -0.14 4.00
N TYR A 303 -5.58 -1.40 3.80
CA TYR A 303 -6.18 -2.25 2.76
C TYR A 303 -7.06 -3.37 3.31
N THR A 304 -6.72 -3.91 4.47
CA THR A 304 -7.40 -5.06 5.08
C THR A 304 -7.57 -4.81 6.58
N ALA A 305 -6.87 -5.58 7.42
CA ALA A 305 -6.75 -5.42 8.86
C ALA A 305 -5.27 -5.24 9.24
N SER A 306 -4.99 -4.74 10.46
CA SER A 306 -3.60 -4.67 10.91
C SER A 306 -3.01 -6.08 11.06
N VAL A 307 -1.69 -6.21 10.96
CA VAL A 307 -1.01 -7.51 11.13
C VAL A 307 -1.34 -8.13 12.48
N VAL A 308 -1.37 -7.29 13.52
CA VAL A 308 -1.75 -7.67 14.88
C VAL A 308 -3.17 -8.23 14.90
N ASP A 309 -4.14 -7.54 14.31
CA ASP A 309 -5.53 -8.00 14.26
C ASP A 309 -5.66 -9.32 13.50
N VAL A 310 -4.95 -9.46 12.38
CA VAL A 310 -4.95 -10.70 11.58
C VAL A 310 -4.39 -11.86 12.40
N VAL A 311 -3.22 -11.69 13.03
CA VAL A 311 -2.59 -12.73 13.84
C VAL A 311 -3.42 -13.07 15.08
N GLN A 312 -3.98 -12.07 15.77
CA GLN A 312 -4.90 -12.29 16.90
C GLN A 312 -6.13 -13.06 16.48
N THR A 313 -6.68 -12.75 15.30
CA THR A 313 -7.85 -13.47 14.78
C THR A 313 -7.47 -14.91 14.47
N LEU A 314 -6.35 -15.15 13.78
CA LEU A 314 -5.89 -16.51 13.45
C LEU A 314 -5.60 -17.36 14.69
N ARG A 315 -5.03 -16.76 15.74
CA ARG A 315 -4.77 -17.45 17.01
C ARG A 315 -6.03 -17.89 17.75
N ARG A 316 -7.23 -17.41 17.38
CA ARG A 316 -8.48 -17.96 17.93
C ARG A 316 -8.84 -19.32 17.34
N PHE A 317 -8.29 -19.65 16.17
CA PHE A 317 -8.64 -20.85 15.41
C PHE A 317 -7.52 -21.89 15.35
N THR A 318 -6.26 -21.51 15.58
CA THR A 318 -5.13 -22.45 15.55
C THR A 318 -4.10 -22.15 16.65
N PRO A 319 -3.55 -23.18 17.30
CA PRO A 319 -2.45 -23.05 18.25
C PRO A 319 -1.08 -22.93 17.58
N ALA A 320 -1.01 -22.90 16.23
CA ALA A 320 0.24 -22.86 15.51
C ALA A 320 1.16 -21.70 15.97
N PRO A 321 2.47 -21.95 16.14
CA PRO A 321 3.43 -20.91 16.53
C PRO A 321 3.45 -19.77 15.52
N VAL A 322 3.75 -18.56 16.01
CA VAL A 322 3.90 -17.36 15.18
C VAL A 322 5.37 -17.01 15.07
N SER A 323 5.87 -16.89 13.84
CA SER A 323 7.23 -16.43 13.56
C SER A 323 7.24 -15.14 12.76
N TRP A 324 8.37 -14.44 12.81
CA TRP A 324 8.57 -13.15 12.15
C TRP A 324 9.87 -13.17 11.37
N LEU A 325 9.79 -12.99 10.04
CA LEU A 325 10.93 -12.87 9.13
C LEU A 325 10.95 -11.52 8.39
#